data_AF-A0A959NWJ9-F1
#
_entry.id   AF-A0A959NWJ9-F1
#
_cell.length_a   1.000
_cell.length_b   1.000
_cell.length_c   1.000
_cell.angle_alpha   90.00
_cell.angle_beta   90.00
_cell.angle_gamma   90.00
#
_symmetry.space_group_name_H-M   'P 1'
#
loop_
_entity.id
_entity.type
_entity.pdbx_description
1 polymer ?
#
loop_
_entity_poly.entity_id
_entity_poly.type
_entity_poly.pdbx_seq_one_letter_code
_entity_poly.pdbx_strand_id
1 'polypeptide(L)'
;MEDGDEFIFLISLDSSKITTSKEIANNIIDELDLTFVTENNFDKIKRAVQLLEQSKNINKELFFFSDLQSSTLFIDDSINSINSNNNVKTYVVDMSAQNYDNYGVSNLILTNSIIEINKPLTFSAIISNYSENQKSNITASLFLNDKRVAQQSINLFSKEEKTVEFETTLKSSGLFEARIELEDDNLNEDNVCYLNFNVPEKIKILLQYENINDIQFLEAALNSSSTSGQLEVTKSRFSDNSNINLTDFDVIFIVGETYNKTDDLNKYFSSNGKVVFIPSSNFAINGSDVLSLNLLKIKEFIKTDKSERSYNEFGKINFQHPIFQNLFENQTHKNIESPIIFNYLKFQENNSVTPIIRLLDESIFLGELKKDNGKFLFFNTAFVL
;
A
#
# COMPACT_ATOMS: atom_id res chain seq x y z
N MET A 1 15.84 49.87 15.84
CA MET A 1 14.45 50.24 15.58
C MET A 1 14.26 51.66 16.02
N GLU A 2 14.28 52.53 15.02
CA GLU A 2 13.85 53.92 15.16
C GLU A 2 12.43 54.03 14.59
N ASP A 3 11.74 55.14 14.86
CA ASP A 3 10.42 55.40 14.28
C ASP A 3 10.50 55.36 12.74
N GLY A 4 9.82 54.37 12.12
CA GLY A 4 9.75 54.22 10.66
C GLY A 4 10.15 52.87 10.09
N ASP A 5 10.71 51.96 10.89
CA ASP A 5 11.07 50.61 10.44
C ASP A 5 9.82 49.73 10.20
N GLU A 6 9.80 48.98 9.10
CA GLU A 6 8.73 48.06 8.71
C GLU A 6 9.31 46.67 8.44
N PHE A 7 8.72 45.65 9.07
CA PHE A 7 9.09 44.25 8.93
C PHE A 7 8.00 43.50 8.18
N ILE A 8 8.42 42.68 7.21
CA ILE A 8 7.56 41.78 6.46
C ILE A 8 8.11 40.37 6.64
N PHE A 9 7.33 39.50 7.26
CA PHE A 9 7.65 38.09 7.45
C PHE A 9 6.94 37.25 6.39
N LEU A 10 7.70 36.43 5.67
CA LEU A 10 7.20 35.44 4.72
C LEU A 10 7.56 34.04 5.24
N ILE A 11 6.62 33.44 5.97
CA ILE A 11 6.77 32.13 6.61
C ILE A 11 6.14 31.06 5.68
N SER A 12 6.58 29.81 5.78
CA SER A 12 5.96 28.68 5.05
C SER A 12 4.46 28.56 5.36
N LEU A 13 3.65 28.25 4.34
CA LEU A 13 2.19 28.12 4.39
C LEU A 13 1.36 29.36 4.80
N ASP A 14 1.99 30.42 5.30
CA ASP A 14 1.29 31.59 5.85
C ASP A 14 1.23 32.80 4.88
N SER A 15 0.18 33.61 5.01
CA SER A 15 0.14 34.93 4.39
C SER A 15 1.20 35.85 5.02
N SER A 16 1.79 36.75 4.24
CA SER A 16 2.78 37.73 4.72
C SER A 16 2.29 38.47 5.96
N LYS A 17 3.04 38.42 7.06
CA LYS A 17 2.77 39.20 8.28
C LYS A 17 3.59 40.49 8.24
N ILE A 18 2.94 41.64 8.44
CA ILE A 18 3.57 42.96 8.38
C ILE A 18 3.44 43.64 9.74
N THR A 19 4.53 44.21 10.25
CA THR A 19 4.53 44.96 11.50
C THR A 19 5.57 46.07 11.48
N THR A 20 5.30 47.16 12.19
CA THR A 20 6.26 48.24 12.47
C THR A 20 6.75 48.23 13.92
N SER A 21 6.22 47.34 14.76
CA SER A 21 6.58 47.21 16.17
C SER A 21 7.60 46.10 16.39
N LYS A 22 8.68 46.43 17.11
CA LYS A 22 9.72 45.47 17.51
C LYS A 22 9.16 44.33 18.34
N GLU A 23 8.27 44.66 19.26
CA GLU A 23 7.68 43.70 20.20
C GLU A 23 6.84 42.69 19.44
N ILE A 24 6.01 43.15 18.49
CA ILE A 24 5.22 42.27 17.63
C ILE A 24 6.13 41.42 16.72
N ALA A 25 7.21 42.00 16.18
CA ALA A 25 8.17 41.27 15.36
C ALA A 25 8.84 40.12 16.14
N ASN A 26 9.25 40.37 17.38
CA ASN A 26 9.80 39.34 18.25
C ASN A 26 8.76 38.25 18.56
N ASN A 27 7.53 38.63 18.92
CA ASN A 27 6.47 37.66 19.19
C ASN A 27 6.18 36.78 17.96
N ILE A 28 6.18 37.33 16.74
CA ILE A 28 6.01 36.56 15.51
C ILE A 28 7.11 35.48 15.38
N ILE A 29 8.35 35.81 15.73
CA ILE A 29 9.49 34.88 15.67
C ILE A 29 9.37 33.82 16.76
N ASP A 30 9.00 34.22 17.98
CA ASP A 30 8.87 33.32 19.13
C ASP A 30 7.68 32.35 18.98
N GLU A 31 6.64 32.73 18.22
CA GLU A 31 5.45 31.93 17.91
C GLU A 31 5.58 31.14 16.58
N LEU A 32 6.77 31.05 15.98
CA LEU A 32 6.96 30.25 14.76
C LEU A 32 6.83 28.76 15.07
N ASP A 33 5.83 28.13 14.46
CA ASP A 33 5.66 26.67 14.46
C ASP A 33 6.35 26.04 13.25
N LEU A 34 6.84 24.81 13.43
CA LEU A 34 7.38 24.00 12.35
C LEU A 34 6.27 23.58 11.36
N THR A 35 6.59 23.64 10.07
CA THR A 35 5.70 23.18 9.00
C THR A 35 6.29 21.97 8.30
N PHE A 36 5.52 20.89 8.16
CA PHE A 36 5.96 19.65 7.49
C PHE A 36 5.72 19.69 5.96
N VAL A 37 5.94 20.83 5.33
CA VAL A 37 5.71 21.03 3.90
C VAL A 37 6.97 21.55 3.23
N THR A 38 7.33 20.91 2.12
CA THR A 38 8.39 21.40 1.23
C THR A 38 7.82 22.45 0.29
N GLU A 39 8.42 23.64 0.29
CA GLU A 39 8.02 24.73 -0.60
C GLU A 39 9.20 25.20 -1.44
N ASN A 40 8.89 25.75 -2.63
CA ASN A 40 9.90 26.39 -3.44
C ASN A 40 10.23 27.77 -2.85
N ASN A 41 11.42 27.90 -2.28
CA ASN A 41 11.88 29.15 -1.68
C ASN A 41 12.00 30.29 -2.70
N PHE A 42 12.13 29.98 -4.00
CA PHE A 42 12.27 30.99 -5.04
C PHE A 42 11.04 31.88 -5.20
N ASP A 43 9.84 31.31 -5.21
CA ASP A 43 8.60 32.09 -5.37
C ASP A 43 8.38 33.06 -4.20
N LYS A 44 8.80 32.66 -3.00
CA LYS A 44 8.79 33.53 -1.82
C LYS A 44 9.78 34.66 -1.93
N ILE A 45 11.01 34.40 -2.37
CA ILE A 45 12.02 35.44 -2.60
C ILE A 45 11.49 36.45 -3.62
N LYS A 46 10.91 35.99 -4.73
CA LYS A 46 10.30 36.85 -5.75
C LYS A 46 9.17 37.71 -5.17
N ARG A 47 8.29 37.12 -4.35
CA ARG A 47 7.22 37.85 -3.65
C ARG A 47 7.78 38.87 -2.67
N ALA A 48 8.84 38.54 -1.93
CA ALA A 48 9.51 39.44 -1.00
C ALA A 48 10.03 40.68 -1.73
N VAL A 49 10.70 40.48 -2.86
CA VAL A 49 11.24 41.56 -3.70
C VAL A 49 10.12 42.45 -4.22
N GLN A 50 9.02 41.87 -4.72
CA GLN A 50 7.85 42.65 -5.17
C GLN A 50 7.24 43.51 -4.05
N LEU A 51 7.14 42.98 -2.83
CA LEU A 51 6.65 43.73 -1.66
C LEU A 51 7.61 44.87 -1.29
N LEU A 52 8.92 44.61 -1.31
CA LEU A 52 9.94 45.63 -1.06
C LEU A 52 9.94 46.72 -2.13
N GLU A 53 9.77 46.39 -3.41
CA GLU A 53 9.66 47.37 -4.50
C GLU A 53 8.50 48.35 -4.29
N GLN A 54 7.37 47.89 -3.74
CA GLN A 54 6.20 48.71 -3.42
C GLN A 54 6.37 49.59 -2.16
N SER A 55 7.33 49.26 -1.29
CA SER A 55 7.60 50.05 -0.08
C SER A 55 8.14 51.44 -0.41
N LYS A 56 7.73 52.43 0.39
CA LYS A 56 8.19 53.83 0.32
C LYS A 56 9.51 54.06 1.06
N ASN A 57 9.98 53.07 1.82
CA ASN A 57 11.23 53.16 2.57
C ASN A 57 12.43 53.21 1.63
N ILE A 58 13.42 54.05 1.99
CA ILE A 58 14.64 54.25 1.21
C ILE A 58 15.54 53.00 1.32
N ASN A 59 15.67 52.45 2.52
CA ASN A 59 16.41 51.23 2.78
C ASN A 59 15.48 50.03 2.63
N LYS A 60 15.83 49.11 1.74
CA LYS A 60 15.09 47.88 1.48
C LYS A 60 16.06 46.71 1.61
N GLU A 61 15.80 45.86 2.58
CA GLU A 61 16.68 44.75 2.93
C GLU A 61 15.87 43.46 2.95
N LEU A 62 16.40 42.42 2.32
CA LEU A 62 15.86 41.07 2.32
C LEU A 62 16.84 40.16 3.08
N PHE A 63 16.38 39.59 4.19
CA PHE A 63 17.13 38.56 4.91
C PHE A 63 16.51 37.19 4.59
N PHE A 64 17.32 36.28 4.05
CA PHE A 64 16.94 34.92 3.72
C PHE A 64 17.70 33.95 4.62
N PHE A 65 16.99 33.31 5.54
CA PHE A 65 17.53 32.31 6.46
C PHE A 65 17.23 30.92 5.91
N SER A 66 18.25 30.13 5.62
CA SER A 66 18.09 28.79 5.06
C SER A 66 19.34 27.95 5.28
N ASP A 67 19.16 26.64 5.39
CA ASP A 67 20.21 25.62 5.32
C ASP A 67 20.74 25.38 3.89
N LEU A 68 20.20 26.12 2.92
CA LEU A 68 20.57 26.06 1.50
C LEU A 68 20.47 24.67 0.87
N GLN A 69 19.55 23.83 1.35
CA GLN A 69 19.35 22.51 0.78
C GLN A 69 18.91 22.61 -0.69
N SER A 70 19.59 21.87 -1.58
CA SER A 70 19.35 21.92 -3.02
C SER A 70 17.93 21.53 -3.45
N SER A 71 17.25 20.71 -2.64
CA SER A 71 15.87 20.29 -2.86
C SER A 71 14.84 21.42 -2.68
N THR A 72 15.19 22.50 -1.96
CA THR A 72 14.29 23.64 -1.70
C THR A 72 14.70 24.90 -2.45
N LEU A 73 15.95 24.95 -2.90
CA LEU A 73 16.53 26.02 -3.72
C LEU A 73 16.47 25.65 -5.22
N PHE A 74 15.30 25.82 -5.82
CA PHE A 74 15.16 25.76 -7.28
C PHE A 74 15.68 27.05 -7.91
N ILE A 75 17.00 27.15 -8.03
CA ILE A 75 17.68 28.28 -8.64
C ILE A 75 17.57 28.14 -10.17
N ASP A 76 16.67 28.90 -10.78
CA ASP A 76 16.63 29.12 -12.24
C ASP A 76 17.31 30.45 -12.59
N ASP A 77 17.66 30.65 -13.86
CA ASP A 77 18.33 31.84 -14.42
C ASP A 77 17.59 33.17 -14.10
N SER A 78 16.34 33.08 -13.68
CA SER A 78 15.51 34.19 -13.20
C SER A 78 16.01 34.84 -11.90
N ILE A 79 16.90 34.21 -11.11
CA ILE A 79 17.55 34.87 -9.94
C ILE A 79 18.41 36.06 -10.36
N ASN A 80 19.06 35.98 -11.53
CA ASN A 80 19.84 37.10 -12.07
C ASN A 80 18.93 38.31 -12.40
N SER A 81 17.65 38.07 -12.69
CA SER A 81 16.68 39.15 -12.95
C SER A 81 16.24 39.89 -11.68
N ILE A 82 16.29 39.24 -10.50
CA ILE A 82 15.95 39.85 -9.22
C ILE A 82 16.99 40.92 -8.81
N ASN A 83 18.26 40.70 -9.14
CA ASN A 83 19.36 41.64 -8.88
C ASN A 83 19.48 42.77 -9.91
N SER A 84 18.63 42.81 -10.94
CA SER A 84 18.76 43.81 -12.01
C SER A 84 18.30 45.22 -11.59
N ASN A 85 17.46 45.34 -10.57
CA ASN A 85 17.04 46.60 -9.97
C ASN A 85 17.80 46.80 -8.64
N ASN A 86 18.89 47.58 -8.64
CA ASN A 86 19.83 47.86 -7.54
C ASN A 86 19.24 48.43 -6.21
N ASN A 87 17.92 48.37 -5.98
CA ASN A 87 17.24 49.03 -4.86
C ASN A 87 16.96 48.13 -3.65
N VAL A 88 17.27 46.83 -3.70
CA VAL A 88 17.08 45.89 -2.57
C VAL A 88 18.41 45.22 -2.24
N LYS A 89 18.85 45.31 -0.98
CA LYS A 89 20.02 44.58 -0.48
C LYS A 89 19.59 43.22 0.03
N THR A 90 20.19 42.16 -0.49
CA THR A 90 19.86 40.78 -0.09
C THR A 90 20.99 40.18 0.76
N TYR A 91 20.62 39.63 1.91
CA TYR A 91 21.49 38.96 2.85
C TYR A 91 21.04 37.51 2.98
N VAL A 92 21.94 36.57 2.66
CA VAL A 92 21.70 35.14 2.85
C VAL A 92 22.40 34.73 4.15
N VAL A 93 21.64 34.17 5.07
CA VAL A 93 22.13 33.60 6.31
C VAL A 93 22.11 32.08 6.15
N ASP A 94 23.30 31.52 5.95
CA ASP A 94 23.52 30.09 5.81
C ASP A 94 23.46 29.41 7.18
N MET A 95 22.43 28.59 7.37
CA MET A 95 22.19 27.83 8.60
C MET A 95 22.73 26.40 8.53
N SER A 96 23.42 26.01 7.43
CA SER A 96 23.98 24.66 7.24
C SER A 96 25.28 24.39 8.00
N ALA A 97 25.89 25.43 8.58
CA ALA A 97 27.26 25.40 9.11
C ALA A 97 27.47 24.49 10.35
N GLN A 98 26.43 23.80 10.82
CA GLN A 98 26.50 22.92 11.98
C GLN A 98 26.45 21.46 11.53
N ASN A 99 27.55 20.73 11.75
CA ASN A 99 27.59 19.27 11.63
C ASN A 99 26.78 18.69 12.79
N TYR A 100 25.51 18.46 12.54
CA TYR A 100 24.62 17.76 13.45
C TYR A 100 24.61 16.27 13.15
N ASP A 101 24.51 15.47 14.21
CA ASP A 101 24.21 14.07 14.05
C ASP A 101 22.69 13.95 13.84
N ASN A 102 22.29 13.55 12.63
CA ASN A 102 20.91 13.35 12.23
C ASN A 102 20.71 11.94 11.66
N TYR A 103 19.69 11.24 12.14
CA TYR A 103 19.21 9.96 11.67
C TYR A 103 17.71 10.07 11.40
N GLY A 104 17.23 9.49 10.33
CA GLY A 104 15.80 9.59 10.01
C GLY A 104 15.21 8.28 9.55
N VAL A 105 13.89 8.18 9.64
CA VAL A 105 13.09 7.06 9.16
C VAL A 105 12.28 7.50 7.95
N SER A 106 12.66 7.05 6.76
CA SER A 106 12.05 7.52 5.52
C SER A 106 10.86 6.68 5.04
N ASN A 107 10.78 5.42 5.49
CA ASN A 107 9.71 4.51 5.06
C ASN A 107 9.41 3.47 6.14
N LEU A 108 8.14 3.09 6.24
CA LEU A 108 7.66 1.99 7.09
C LEU A 108 6.58 1.22 6.32
N ILE A 109 6.87 -0.05 6.03
CA ILE A 109 5.94 -0.94 5.32
C ILE A 109 5.68 -2.21 6.11
N LEU A 110 4.51 -2.78 5.88
CA LEU A 110 4.19 -4.13 6.31
C LEU A 110 4.56 -5.12 5.20
N THR A 111 5.39 -6.11 5.48
CA THR A 111 5.87 -7.04 4.44
C THR A 111 4.95 -8.25 4.25
N ASN A 112 4.12 -8.56 5.25
CA ASN A 112 3.11 -9.61 5.16
C ASN A 112 1.97 -9.22 4.20
N SER A 113 1.72 -10.05 3.18
CA SER A 113 0.52 -9.91 2.33
C SER A 113 -0.77 -10.35 3.02
N ILE A 114 -0.66 -11.29 3.98
CA ILE A 114 -1.78 -11.83 4.75
C ILE A 114 -1.47 -11.60 6.23
N ILE A 115 -2.40 -10.92 6.91
CA ILE A 115 -2.28 -10.58 8.32
C ILE A 115 -3.24 -11.49 9.09
N GLU A 116 -2.71 -12.26 10.03
CA GLU A 116 -3.49 -13.14 10.88
C GLU A 116 -3.15 -12.88 12.35
N ILE A 117 -4.17 -12.91 13.19
CA ILE A 117 -4.01 -12.81 14.64
C ILE A 117 -3.21 -14.03 15.13
N ASN A 118 -2.32 -13.79 16.09
CA ASN A 118 -1.41 -14.78 16.68
C ASN A 118 -0.35 -15.36 15.72
N LYS A 119 -0.19 -14.80 14.51
CA LYS A 119 0.93 -15.14 13.63
C LYS A 119 1.99 -14.02 13.62
N PRO A 120 3.25 -14.34 13.29
CA PRO A 120 4.30 -13.34 13.11
C PRO A 120 3.91 -12.29 12.07
N LEU A 121 4.12 -11.03 12.44
CA LEU A 121 3.89 -9.85 11.64
C LEU A 121 5.21 -9.08 11.54
N THR A 122 5.65 -8.81 10.32
CA THR A 122 6.94 -8.20 10.02
C THR A 122 6.75 -6.83 9.39
N PHE A 123 7.45 -5.86 9.95
CA PHE A 123 7.57 -4.50 9.44
C PHE A 123 8.99 -4.30 8.91
N SER A 124 9.09 -3.57 7.81
CA SER A 124 10.37 -3.16 7.23
C SER A 124 10.43 -1.64 7.23
N ALA A 125 11.48 -1.11 7.84
CA ALA A 125 11.73 0.32 7.89
C ALA A 125 13.05 0.66 7.20
N ILE A 126 13.10 1.81 6.54
CA ILE A 126 14.33 2.36 5.98
C ILE A 126 14.82 3.44 6.94
N ILE A 127 16.03 3.25 7.47
CA ILE A 127 16.65 4.13 8.44
C ILE A 127 17.96 4.63 7.84
N SER A 128 18.13 5.95 7.83
CA SER A 128 19.23 6.63 7.14
C SER A 128 20.03 7.50 8.11
N ASN A 129 21.34 7.52 7.92
CA ASN A 129 22.24 8.44 8.62
C ASN A 129 22.54 9.62 7.69
N TYR A 130 22.13 10.83 8.07
CA TYR A 130 22.40 12.04 7.29
C TYR A 130 23.70 12.74 7.70
N SER A 131 24.39 12.22 8.71
CA SER A 131 25.61 12.78 9.29
C SER A 131 26.86 12.34 8.55
N GLU A 132 27.96 13.07 8.76
CA GLU A 132 29.29 12.67 8.28
C GLU A 132 29.95 11.60 9.16
N ASN A 133 29.44 11.39 10.37
CA ASN A 133 29.96 10.43 11.34
C ASN A 133 29.18 9.11 11.30
N GLN A 134 29.87 7.99 11.50
CA GLN A 134 29.21 6.73 11.81
C GLN A 134 28.68 6.73 13.25
N LYS A 135 27.56 6.05 13.49
CA LYS A 135 27.04 5.82 14.85
C LYS A 135 26.66 4.36 15.03
N SER A 136 26.96 3.85 16.21
CA SER A 136 26.69 2.47 16.61
C SER A 136 25.69 2.44 17.73
N ASN A 137 24.89 1.38 17.77
CA ASN A 137 23.84 1.12 18.75
C ASN A 137 22.72 2.17 18.78
N ILE A 138 22.31 2.67 17.61
CA ILE A 138 21.12 3.50 17.49
C ILE A 138 19.91 2.64 17.85
N THR A 139 19.13 3.08 18.82
CA THR A 139 17.91 2.39 19.22
C THR A 139 16.76 2.76 18.29
N ALA A 140 16.16 1.77 17.63
CA ALA A 140 14.90 1.93 16.90
C ALA A 140 13.80 1.08 17.54
N SER A 141 12.64 1.67 17.79
CA SER A 141 11.53 1.03 18.49
C SER A 141 10.29 1.00 17.59
N LEU A 142 9.66 -0.17 17.47
CA LEU A 142 8.36 -0.34 16.85
C LEU A 142 7.27 -0.25 17.91
N PHE A 143 6.30 0.63 17.67
CA PHE A 143 5.09 0.77 18.47
C PHE A 143 3.86 0.37 17.65
N LEU A 144 2.88 -0.24 18.34
CA LEU A 144 1.53 -0.45 17.85
C LEU A 144 0.55 0.16 18.86
N ASN A 145 -0.26 1.13 18.46
CA ASN A 145 -1.19 1.87 19.31
C ASN A 145 -0.51 2.33 20.63
N ASP A 146 0.59 3.09 20.47
CA ASP A 146 1.44 3.62 21.56
C ASP A 146 2.13 2.59 22.47
N LYS A 147 1.99 1.29 22.17
CA LYS A 147 2.69 0.25 22.91
C LYS A 147 3.91 -0.21 22.15
N ARG A 148 5.10 -0.10 22.75
CA ARG A 148 6.34 -0.68 22.18
C ARG A 148 6.21 -2.20 22.09
N VAL A 149 6.30 -2.74 20.88
CA VAL A 149 6.15 -4.17 20.60
C VAL A 149 7.44 -4.84 20.11
N ALA A 150 8.37 -4.08 19.56
CA ALA A 150 9.70 -4.56 19.18
C ALA A 150 10.73 -3.43 19.29
N GLN A 151 12.01 -3.79 19.35
CA GLN A 151 13.13 -2.85 19.38
C GLN A 151 14.35 -3.50 18.72
N GLN A 152 15.11 -2.70 17.97
CA GLN A 152 16.35 -3.13 17.33
C GLN A 152 17.47 -2.14 17.66
N SER A 153 18.71 -2.64 17.68
CA SER A 153 19.92 -1.84 17.80
C SER A 153 20.64 -1.85 16.45
N ILE A 154 20.92 -0.66 15.91
CA ILE A 154 21.39 -0.48 14.54
C ILE A 154 22.73 0.23 14.55
N ASN A 155 23.64 -0.23 13.69
CA ASN A 155 24.86 0.49 13.36
C ASN A 155 24.73 1.03 11.95
N LEU A 156 25.03 2.32 11.78
CA LEU A 156 25.02 3.03 10.50
C LEU A 156 26.37 3.71 10.28
N PHE A 157 26.96 3.47 9.11
CA PHE A 157 28.06 4.25 8.60
C PHE A 157 27.59 5.64 8.19
N SER A 158 28.55 6.55 7.95
CA SER A 158 28.29 7.87 7.40
C SER A 158 27.50 7.77 6.10
N LYS A 159 26.42 8.55 5.97
CA LYS A 159 25.54 8.57 4.79
C LYS A 159 24.92 7.22 4.40
N GLU A 160 24.95 6.22 5.28
CA GLU A 160 24.37 4.90 5.01
C GLU A 160 22.84 4.95 5.15
N GLU A 161 22.17 4.25 4.23
CA GLU A 161 20.77 3.87 4.34
C GLU A 161 20.68 2.36 4.57
N LYS A 162 19.84 1.95 5.52
CA LYS A 162 19.71 0.54 5.89
C LYS A 162 18.26 0.15 6.11
N THR A 163 17.89 -1.00 5.54
CA THR A 163 16.61 -1.64 5.81
C THR A 163 16.69 -2.46 7.09
N VAL A 164 15.76 -2.23 8.01
CA VAL A 164 15.68 -2.92 9.31
C VAL A 164 14.31 -3.56 9.46
N GLU A 165 14.30 -4.84 9.84
CA GLU A 165 13.08 -5.61 10.05
C GLU A 165 12.72 -5.71 11.54
N PHE A 166 11.43 -5.55 11.82
CA PHE A 166 10.84 -5.65 13.15
C PHE A 166 9.74 -6.70 13.12
N GLU A 167 9.83 -7.68 14.01
CA GLU A 167 8.82 -8.73 14.13
C GLU A 167 7.98 -8.56 15.39
N THR A 168 6.69 -8.79 15.26
CA THR A 168 5.75 -8.80 16.37
C THR A 168 4.62 -9.80 16.13
N THR A 169 3.66 -9.89 17.04
CA THR A 169 2.45 -10.71 16.88
C THR A 169 1.24 -9.90 17.29
N LEU A 170 0.21 -9.89 16.44
CA LEU A 170 -1.06 -9.24 16.77
C LEU A 170 -1.90 -10.15 17.66
N LYS A 171 -2.56 -9.53 18.65
CA LYS A 171 -3.44 -10.23 19.60
C LYS A 171 -4.92 -9.95 19.40
N SER A 172 -5.26 -9.01 18.53
CA SER A 172 -6.63 -8.60 18.23
C SER A 172 -6.74 -8.10 16.80
N SER A 173 -7.98 -8.03 16.31
CA SER A 173 -8.36 -7.28 15.11
C SER A 173 -8.53 -5.79 15.42
N GLY A 174 -8.74 -4.99 14.37
CA GLY A 174 -9.02 -3.56 14.45
C GLY A 174 -8.07 -2.72 13.59
N LEU A 175 -8.24 -1.40 13.72
CA LEU A 175 -7.31 -0.42 13.17
C LEU A 175 -6.08 -0.34 14.08
N PHE A 176 -4.90 -0.42 13.47
CA PHE A 176 -3.63 -0.28 14.14
C PHE A 176 -2.88 0.92 13.56
N GLU A 177 -2.38 1.75 14.47
CA GLU A 177 -1.33 2.73 14.17
C GLU A 177 0.01 2.10 14.54
N ALA A 178 0.81 1.81 13.51
CA ALA A 178 2.21 1.45 13.69
C ALA A 178 3.08 2.69 13.56
N ARG A 179 4.12 2.77 14.37
CA ARG A 179 5.16 3.77 14.19
C ARG A 179 6.53 3.21 14.56
N ILE A 180 7.53 3.56 13.78
CA ILE A 180 8.94 3.42 14.16
C ILE A 180 9.39 4.74 14.74
N GLU A 181 10.13 4.69 15.84
CA GLU A 181 10.73 5.83 16.51
C GLU A 181 12.19 5.52 16.84
N LEU A 182 13.09 6.44 16.47
CA LEU A 182 14.49 6.43 16.86
C LEU A 182 14.69 7.14 18.21
N GLU A 183 15.86 6.96 18.81
CA GLU A 183 16.30 7.78 19.95
C GLU A 183 16.55 9.23 19.52
N ASP A 184 16.34 10.18 20.45
CA ASP A 184 16.53 11.61 20.19
C ASP A 184 17.93 11.93 19.65
N ASP A 185 17.97 12.86 18.70
CA ASP A 185 19.18 13.43 18.13
C ASP A 185 19.01 14.94 17.89
N ASN A 186 19.71 15.51 16.91
CA ASN A 186 19.62 16.94 16.63
C ASN A 186 18.39 17.36 15.81
N LEU A 187 17.66 16.41 15.21
CA LEU A 187 16.44 16.66 14.45
C LEU A 187 15.41 15.58 14.79
N ASN A 188 14.53 15.83 15.75
CA ASN A 188 13.61 14.80 16.23
C ASN A 188 12.41 14.57 15.30
N GLU A 189 12.20 15.49 14.36
CA GLU A 189 11.03 15.52 13.49
C GLU A 189 11.04 14.43 12.41
N ASP A 190 12.21 13.93 11.99
CA ASP A 190 12.37 12.81 11.06
C ASP A 190 12.69 11.48 11.75
N ASN A 191 12.75 11.46 13.09
CA ASN A 191 12.95 10.25 13.89
C ASN A 191 11.72 9.33 13.94
N VAL A 192 10.55 9.78 13.47
CA VAL A 192 9.29 9.03 13.57
C VAL A 192 8.62 8.84 12.21
N CYS A 193 8.27 7.59 11.88
CA CYS A 193 7.50 7.24 10.67
C CYS A 193 6.29 6.38 11.03
N TYR A 194 5.13 6.69 10.46
CA TYR A 194 3.84 6.07 10.78
C TYR A 194 3.31 5.20 9.62
N LEU A 195 2.59 4.13 9.97
CA LEU A 195 1.84 3.29 9.05
C LEU A 195 0.52 2.86 9.71
N ASN A 196 -0.60 3.15 9.06
CA ASN A 196 -1.91 2.71 9.51
C ASN A 196 -2.40 1.51 8.70
N PHE A 197 -2.90 0.48 9.38
CA PHE A 197 -3.48 -0.71 8.72
C PHE A 197 -4.63 -1.29 9.52
N ASN A 198 -5.57 -1.94 8.83
CA ASN A 198 -6.77 -2.53 9.45
C ASN A 198 -6.75 -4.05 9.32
N VAL A 199 -6.99 -4.74 10.42
CA VAL A 199 -7.17 -6.20 10.47
C VAL A 199 -8.65 -6.47 10.73
N PRO A 200 -9.40 -7.04 9.77
CA PRO A 200 -10.81 -7.31 9.98
C PRO A 200 -11.01 -8.35 11.10
N GLU A 201 -12.05 -8.16 11.92
CA GLU A 201 -12.42 -9.15 12.95
C GLU A 201 -12.90 -10.45 12.31
N LYS A 202 -13.68 -10.32 11.24
CA LYS A 202 -14.15 -11.44 10.44
C LYS A 202 -14.09 -11.10 8.95
N ILE A 203 -13.81 -12.11 8.15
CA ILE A 203 -13.94 -12.10 6.71
C ILE A 203 -15.28 -12.77 6.38
N LYS A 204 -16.22 -11.98 5.90
CA LYS A 204 -17.54 -12.45 5.50
C LYS A 204 -17.46 -13.08 4.11
N ILE A 205 -17.75 -14.36 4.04
CA ILE A 205 -17.68 -15.15 2.82
C ILE A 205 -19.10 -15.55 2.42
N LEU A 206 -19.49 -15.21 1.20
CA LEU A 206 -20.69 -15.76 0.59
C LEU A 206 -20.32 -16.92 -0.32
N LEU A 207 -20.80 -18.11 0.01
CA LEU A 207 -20.67 -19.31 -0.80
C LEU A 207 -21.96 -19.52 -1.60
N GLN A 208 -21.97 -19.08 -2.85
CA GLN A 208 -23.08 -19.31 -3.77
C GLN A 208 -22.82 -20.51 -4.66
N TYR A 209 -23.79 -21.41 -4.73
CA TYR A 209 -23.62 -22.67 -5.45
C TYR A 209 -24.86 -23.11 -6.20
N GLU A 210 -24.66 -23.89 -7.26
CA GLU A 210 -25.73 -24.54 -8.00
C GLU A 210 -26.11 -25.90 -7.40
N ASN A 211 -25.09 -26.72 -7.13
CA ASN A 211 -25.19 -28.04 -6.52
C ASN A 211 -24.44 -28.08 -5.19
N ILE A 212 -25.12 -28.56 -4.13
CA ILE A 212 -24.55 -28.64 -2.79
C ILE A 212 -23.34 -29.59 -2.71
N ASN A 213 -23.29 -30.62 -3.58
CA ASN A 213 -22.19 -31.56 -3.56
C ASN A 213 -20.87 -30.91 -4.02
N ASP A 214 -20.91 -29.92 -4.92
CA ASP A 214 -19.73 -29.29 -5.49
C ASP A 214 -18.95 -28.44 -4.47
N ILE A 215 -19.59 -28.05 -3.37
CA ILE A 215 -18.97 -27.23 -2.33
C ILE A 215 -18.39 -28.02 -1.16
N GLN A 216 -18.53 -29.36 -1.13
CA GLN A 216 -18.19 -30.15 0.06
C GLN A 216 -16.73 -29.95 0.53
N PHE A 217 -15.76 -30.05 -0.38
CA PHE A 217 -14.35 -29.86 -0.04
C PHE A 217 -13.99 -28.40 0.22
N LEU A 218 -14.65 -27.47 -0.47
CA LEU A 218 -14.47 -26.04 -0.22
C LEU A 218 -14.96 -25.66 1.17
N GLU A 219 -16.13 -26.14 1.57
CA GLU A 219 -16.67 -25.95 2.92
C GLU A 219 -15.75 -26.59 3.97
N ALA A 220 -15.23 -27.79 3.73
CA ALA A 220 -14.27 -28.42 4.64
C ALA A 220 -12.99 -27.59 4.81
N ALA A 221 -12.44 -27.03 3.72
CA ALA A 221 -11.24 -26.19 3.75
C ALA A 221 -11.47 -24.82 4.43
N LEU A 222 -12.64 -24.22 4.22
CA LEU A 222 -13.02 -22.97 4.89
C LEU A 222 -13.23 -23.22 6.40
N ASN A 223 -13.90 -24.31 6.77
CA ASN A 223 -14.15 -24.66 8.16
C ASN A 223 -12.86 -25.05 8.91
N SER A 224 -11.91 -25.73 8.27
CA SER A 224 -10.61 -26.04 8.89
C SER A 224 -9.82 -24.76 9.19
N SER A 225 -9.90 -23.77 8.30
CA SER A 225 -9.29 -22.45 8.46
C SER A 225 -10.04 -21.57 9.47
N SER A 226 -11.31 -21.88 9.75
CA SER A 226 -12.15 -21.16 10.71
C SER A 226 -11.85 -21.49 12.17
N THR A 227 -10.89 -22.38 12.47
CA THR A 227 -10.49 -22.67 13.86
C THR A 227 -9.93 -21.43 14.58
N SER A 228 -9.49 -20.40 13.85
CA SER A 228 -9.14 -19.08 14.36
C SER A 228 -10.33 -18.13 14.56
N GLY A 229 -11.54 -18.52 14.16
CA GLY A 229 -12.79 -17.74 14.31
C GLY A 229 -12.95 -16.56 13.33
N GLN A 230 -12.01 -16.38 12.40
CA GLN A 230 -11.91 -15.20 11.52
C GLN A 230 -12.76 -15.29 10.25
N LEU A 231 -13.35 -16.44 9.92
CA LEU A 231 -14.17 -16.60 8.71
C LEU A 231 -15.65 -16.74 9.08
N GLU A 232 -16.52 -15.95 8.43
CA GLU A 232 -17.96 -16.05 8.56
C GLU A 232 -18.57 -16.48 7.23
N VAL A 233 -18.90 -17.78 7.13
CA VAL A 233 -19.38 -18.38 5.87
C VAL A 233 -20.91 -18.41 5.84
N THR A 234 -21.49 -17.72 4.86
CA THR A 234 -22.93 -17.79 4.53
C THR A 234 -23.11 -18.60 3.25
N LYS A 235 -24.04 -19.54 3.25
CA LYS A 235 -24.33 -20.43 2.10
C LYS A 235 -25.65 -20.04 1.45
N SER A 236 -25.69 -19.98 0.12
CA SER A 236 -26.92 -19.73 -0.64
C SER A 236 -26.91 -20.52 -1.94
N ARG A 237 -28.03 -21.18 -2.27
CA ARG A 237 -28.17 -21.79 -3.58
C ARG A 237 -28.54 -20.74 -4.63
N PHE A 238 -28.16 -20.93 -5.89
CA PHE A 238 -28.55 -20.03 -6.98
C PHE A 238 -30.08 -19.95 -7.16
N SER A 239 -30.78 -21.05 -6.89
CA SER A 239 -32.24 -21.13 -6.97
C SER A 239 -32.97 -20.44 -5.81
N ASP A 240 -32.25 -20.03 -4.77
CA ASP A 240 -32.87 -19.37 -3.63
C ASP A 240 -33.20 -17.93 -4.02
N ASN A 241 -34.47 -17.53 -3.88
CA ASN A 241 -34.94 -16.17 -4.14
C ASN A 241 -34.57 -15.19 -3.00
N SER A 242 -33.46 -15.45 -2.31
CA SER A 242 -32.95 -14.56 -1.26
C SER A 242 -32.39 -13.28 -1.90
N ASN A 243 -32.90 -12.13 -1.48
CA ASN A 243 -32.31 -10.82 -1.78
C ASN A 243 -31.05 -10.64 -0.94
N ILE A 244 -29.97 -11.30 -1.35
CA ILE A 244 -28.65 -11.17 -0.73
C ILE A 244 -27.96 -9.97 -1.36
N ASN A 245 -27.60 -8.99 -0.55
CA ASN A 245 -26.75 -7.90 -1.00
C ASN A 245 -25.29 -8.36 -1.03
N LEU A 246 -24.71 -8.42 -2.22
CA LEU A 246 -23.34 -8.92 -2.43
C LEU A 246 -22.29 -8.07 -1.73
N THR A 247 -22.53 -6.77 -1.55
CA THR A 247 -21.61 -5.83 -0.91
C THR A 247 -21.46 -6.02 0.60
N ASP A 248 -22.32 -6.84 1.21
CA ASP A 248 -22.24 -7.14 2.65
C ASP A 248 -21.14 -8.18 2.97
N PHE A 249 -20.52 -8.75 1.92
CA PHE A 249 -19.49 -9.78 2.00
C PHE A 249 -18.15 -9.27 1.47
N ASP A 250 -17.06 -9.77 2.04
CA ASP A 250 -15.70 -9.42 1.63
C ASP A 250 -15.24 -10.21 0.41
N VAL A 251 -15.72 -11.47 0.30
CA VAL A 251 -15.41 -12.41 -0.78
C VAL A 251 -16.64 -13.24 -1.13
N ILE A 252 -16.86 -13.48 -2.43
CA ILE A 252 -17.92 -14.35 -2.93
C ILE A 252 -17.29 -15.52 -3.67
N PHE A 253 -17.61 -16.73 -3.25
CA PHE A 253 -17.32 -17.95 -4.01
C PHE A 253 -18.54 -18.30 -4.84
N ILE A 254 -18.34 -18.46 -6.15
CA ILE A 254 -19.37 -18.87 -7.10
C ILE A 254 -18.99 -20.26 -7.61
N VAL A 255 -19.78 -21.27 -7.24
CA VAL A 255 -19.55 -22.67 -7.60
C VAL A 255 -20.69 -23.19 -8.46
N GLY A 256 -20.48 -23.26 -9.78
CA GLY A 256 -21.55 -23.65 -10.70
C GLY A 256 -21.19 -23.42 -12.17
N GLU A 257 -22.18 -23.58 -13.05
CA GLU A 257 -21.97 -23.41 -14.49
C GLU A 257 -22.12 -21.96 -14.92
N THR A 258 -23.26 -21.37 -14.58
CA THR A 258 -23.62 -20.00 -14.97
C THR A 258 -24.19 -19.24 -13.80
N TYR A 259 -23.75 -17.99 -13.64
CA TYR A 259 -24.31 -17.05 -12.67
C TYR A 259 -24.97 -15.88 -13.38
N ASN A 260 -26.28 -15.74 -13.17
CA ASN A 260 -27.13 -14.83 -13.95
C ASN A 260 -27.37 -13.46 -13.29
N LYS A 261 -26.85 -13.18 -12.09
CA LYS A 261 -27.02 -11.87 -11.42
C LYS A 261 -25.88 -10.90 -11.80
N THR A 262 -25.78 -10.56 -13.09
CA THR A 262 -24.66 -9.78 -13.64
C THR A 262 -24.57 -8.37 -13.07
N ASP A 263 -25.70 -7.70 -12.90
CA ASP A 263 -25.73 -6.32 -12.42
C ASP A 263 -25.26 -6.21 -10.97
N ASP A 264 -25.66 -7.18 -10.14
CA ASP A 264 -25.21 -7.26 -8.74
C ASP A 264 -23.70 -7.49 -8.67
N LEU A 265 -23.16 -8.37 -9.51
CA LEU A 265 -21.71 -8.59 -9.57
C LEU A 265 -20.96 -7.36 -10.10
N ASN A 266 -21.47 -6.67 -11.13
CA ASN A 266 -20.83 -5.45 -11.63
C ASN A 266 -20.76 -4.37 -10.54
N LYS A 267 -21.84 -4.16 -9.78
CA LYS A 267 -21.85 -3.26 -8.62
C LYS A 267 -20.84 -3.70 -7.56
N TYR A 268 -20.80 -5.00 -7.28
CA TYR A 268 -19.87 -5.57 -6.31
C TYR A 268 -18.40 -5.37 -6.72
N PHE A 269 -18.03 -5.59 -7.98
CA PHE A 269 -16.68 -5.30 -8.47
C PHE A 269 -16.33 -3.81 -8.40
N SER A 270 -17.27 -2.93 -8.75
CA SER A 270 -17.09 -1.48 -8.62
C SER A 270 -16.80 -1.05 -7.17
N SER A 271 -17.35 -1.76 -6.18
CA SER A 271 -17.09 -1.56 -4.75
C SER A 271 -15.90 -2.35 -4.19
N ASN A 272 -14.88 -2.68 -5.00
CA ASN A 272 -13.69 -3.47 -4.60
C ASN A 272 -14.03 -4.90 -4.11
N GLY A 273 -15.11 -5.46 -4.66
CA GLY A 273 -15.55 -6.82 -4.41
C GLY A 273 -14.59 -7.86 -4.97
N LYS A 274 -14.51 -8.99 -4.27
CA LYS A 274 -13.62 -10.10 -4.61
C LYS A 274 -14.43 -11.35 -4.89
N VAL A 275 -14.18 -11.99 -6.02
CA VAL A 275 -14.92 -13.18 -6.45
C VAL A 275 -13.94 -14.31 -6.74
N VAL A 276 -14.30 -15.52 -6.32
CA VAL A 276 -13.61 -16.76 -6.68
C VAL A 276 -14.59 -17.65 -7.43
N PHE A 277 -14.28 -18.00 -8.68
CA PHE A 277 -15.10 -18.88 -9.49
C PHE A 277 -14.52 -20.30 -9.52
N ILE A 278 -15.40 -21.29 -9.32
CA ILE A 278 -15.09 -22.71 -9.46
C ILE A 278 -16.19 -23.34 -10.32
N PRO A 279 -15.87 -24.06 -11.39
CA PRO A 279 -16.89 -24.68 -12.23
C PRO A 279 -17.60 -25.83 -11.52
N SER A 280 -18.81 -26.15 -11.97
CA SER A 280 -19.57 -27.32 -11.49
C SER A 280 -18.90 -28.63 -11.92
N SER A 281 -19.19 -29.71 -11.19
CA SER A 281 -18.75 -31.06 -11.55
C SER A 281 -19.43 -31.61 -12.82
N ASN A 282 -20.64 -31.12 -13.10
CA ASN A 282 -21.49 -31.59 -14.20
C ASN A 282 -21.53 -30.64 -15.40
N PHE A 283 -20.51 -29.79 -15.54
CA PHE A 283 -20.47 -28.71 -16.52
C PHE A 283 -20.93 -29.14 -17.92
N ALA A 284 -22.01 -28.53 -18.43
CA ALA A 284 -22.50 -28.73 -19.78
C ALA A 284 -22.14 -27.54 -20.68
N ILE A 285 -21.58 -27.80 -21.87
CA ILE A 285 -21.28 -26.75 -22.86
C ILE A 285 -22.59 -26.33 -23.56
N ASN A 286 -23.46 -25.58 -22.89
CA ASN A 286 -24.69 -25.04 -23.49
C ASN A 286 -24.66 -23.51 -23.70
N GLY A 287 -23.47 -22.89 -23.62
CA GLY A 287 -23.24 -21.46 -23.85
C GLY A 287 -21.80 -21.08 -23.54
N SER A 288 -21.26 -20.07 -24.24
CA SER A 288 -19.81 -19.77 -24.32
C SER A 288 -19.19 -19.02 -23.14
N ASP A 289 -19.99 -18.53 -22.19
CA ASP A 289 -19.53 -17.55 -21.21
C ASP A 289 -19.65 -18.09 -19.78
N VAL A 290 -18.49 -18.21 -19.11
CA VAL A 290 -18.43 -18.47 -17.67
C VAL A 290 -18.82 -17.20 -16.96
N LEU A 291 -20.01 -17.23 -16.34
CA LEU A 291 -20.70 -16.07 -15.80
C LEU A 291 -21.12 -15.14 -16.96
N SER A 292 -22.36 -14.65 -16.97
CA SER A 292 -22.86 -13.76 -18.02
C SER A 292 -22.21 -12.36 -18.03
N LEU A 293 -21.04 -12.22 -17.41
CA LEU A 293 -20.23 -11.01 -17.25
C LEU A 293 -19.18 -10.81 -18.35
N ASN A 294 -19.04 -11.75 -19.30
CA ASN A 294 -18.01 -11.74 -20.33
C ASN A 294 -16.58 -11.62 -19.79
N LEU A 295 -16.34 -12.03 -18.54
CA LEU A 295 -15.02 -11.95 -17.90
C LEU A 295 -14.05 -12.98 -18.47
N LEU A 296 -14.57 -14.19 -18.71
CA LEU A 296 -13.84 -15.31 -19.27
C LEU A 296 -14.71 -15.98 -20.32
N LYS A 297 -14.12 -16.18 -21.49
CA LYS A 297 -14.74 -16.98 -22.55
C LYS A 297 -14.21 -18.39 -22.48
N ILE A 298 -15.10 -19.38 -22.51
CA ILE A 298 -14.68 -20.77 -22.63
C ILE A 298 -14.32 -21.01 -24.09
N LYS A 299 -13.09 -21.45 -24.33
CA LYS A 299 -12.65 -21.96 -25.62
C LYS A 299 -13.14 -23.39 -25.85
N GLU A 300 -12.99 -24.24 -24.83
CA GLU A 300 -13.27 -25.67 -24.91
C GLU A 300 -13.48 -26.26 -23.51
N PHE A 301 -14.28 -27.31 -23.38
CA PHE A 301 -14.33 -28.14 -22.18
C PHE A 301 -13.75 -29.52 -22.52
N ILE A 302 -12.69 -29.89 -21.83
CA ILE A 302 -12.06 -31.20 -21.96
C ILE A 302 -12.71 -32.12 -20.94
N LYS A 303 -13.23 -33.25 -21.43
CA LYS A 303 -13.76 -34.33 -20.61
C LYS A 303 -13.09 -35.62 -21.07
N THR A 304 -12.39 -36.27 -20.15
CA THR A 304 -11.67 -37.51 -20.45
C THR A 304 -12.14 -38.63 -19.54
N ASP A 305 -12.34 -39.81 -20.12
CA ASP A 305 -12.68 -40.99 -19.34
C ASP A 305 -11.46 -41.49 -18.55
N LYS A 306 -11.68 -41.82 -17.28
CA LYS A 306 -10.63 -42.36 -16.38
C LYS A 306 -9.97 -43.64 -16.94
N SER A 307 -10.65 -44.37 -17.82
CA SER A 307 -10.14 -45.57 -18.48
C SER A 307 -9.07 -45.29 -19.53
N GLU A 308 -9.05 -44.09 -20.13
CA GLU A 308 -8.13 -43.76 -21.23
C GLU A 308 -6.75 -43.31 -20.75
N ARG A 309 -6.54 -43.19 -19.42
CA ARG A 309 -5.30 -42.67 -18.79
C ARG A 309 -4.82 -41.32 -19.35
N SER A 310 -5.69 -40.60 -20.05
CA SER A 310 -5.40 -39.26 -20.55
C SER A 310 -5.88 -38.27 -19.49
N TYR A 311 -4.92 -37.66 -18.81
CA TYR A 311 -5.12 -36.69 -17.76
C TYR A 311 -4.10 -35.56 -17.90
N ASN A 312 -4.35 -34.47 -17.21
CA ASN A 312 -3.45 -33.33 -17.15
C ASN A 312 -2.96 -33.11 -15.72
N GLU A 313 -1.85 -32.41 -15.58
CA GLU A 313 -1.19 -32.08 -14.32
C GLU A 313 -0.68 -30.63 -14.41
N PHE A 314 -0.20 -30.10 -13.29
CA PHE A 314 0.44 -28.78 -13.23
C PHE A 314 1.72 -28.80 -14.06
N GLY A 315 1.83 -27.81 -14.94
CA GLY A 315 3.03 -27.50 -15.69
C GLY A 315 3.81 -26.39 -15.01
N LYS A 316 3.43 -25.13 -15.27
CA LYS A 316 4.13 -23.95 -14.75
C LYS A 316 3.39 -23.32 -13.58
N ILE A 317 4.11 -22.94 -12.53
CA ILE A 317 3.57 -22.28 -11.35
C ILE A 317 4.29 -20.96 -11.13
N ASN A 318 3.54 -19.87 -10.98
CA ASN A 318 4.08 -18.57 -10.64
C ASN A 318 4.24 -18.43 -9.11
N PHE A 319 5.36 -18.93 -8.58
CA PHE A 319 5.68 -18.84 -7.14
C PHE A 319 5.97 -17.42 -6.62
N GLN A 320 6.01 -16.41 -7.49
CA GLN A 320 6.10 -15.00 -7.10
C GLN A 320 4.72 -14.41 -6.77
N HIS A 321 3.63 -15.10 -7.13
CA HIS A 321 2.28 -14.63 -6.83
C HIS A 321 2.03 -14.60 -5.30
N PRO A 322 1.39 -13.54 -4.75
CA PRO A 322 1.20 -13.38 -3.31
C PRO A 322 0.47 -14.53 -2.61
N ILE A 323 -0.36 -15.30 -3.34
CA ILE A 323 -1.07 -16.47 -2.81
C ILE A 323 -0.13 -17.56 -2.26
N PHE A 324 1.13 -17.58 -2.72
CA PHE A 324 2.15 -18.53 -2.28
C PHE A 324 3.15 -17.93 -1.30
N GLN A 325 3.02 -16.64 -0.96
CA GLN A 325 3.90 -16.00 0.00
C GLN A 325 3.69 -16.63 1.38
N ASN A 326 4.79 -16.99 2.04
CA ASN A 326 4.81 -17.62 3.36
C ASN A 326 4.09 -19.00 3.43
N LEU A 327 3.80 -19.63 2.29
CA LEU A 327 3.22 -20.98 2.26
C LEU A 327 4.30 -22.07 2.46
N PHE A 328 5.55 -21.79 2.08
CA PHE A 328 6.64 -22.76 2.13
C PHE A 328 7.66 -22.39 3.20
N GLU A 329 8.04 -23.36 4.05
CA GLU A 329 9.13 -23.21 5.02
C GLU A 329 10.48 -22.97 4.31
N ASN A 330 10.72 -23.69 3.20
CA ASN A 330 11.92 -23.54 2.40
C ASN A 330 11.64 -22.74 1.12
N GLN A 331 12.15 -21.51 1.06
CA GLN A 331 11.95 -20.64 -0.10
C GLN A 331 12.78 -21.05 -1.33
N THR A 332 13.81 -21.88 -1.17
CA THR A 332 14.70 -22.32 -2.26
C THR A 332 14.14 -23.53 -3.03
N HIS A 333 13.32 -24.35 -2.38
CA HIS A 333 12.72 -25.55 -2.96
C HIS A 333 11.20 -25.51 -2.79
N LYS A 334 10.54 -24.66 -3.58
CA LYS A 334 9.07 -24.57 -3.60
C LYS A 334 8.53 -25.68 -4.50
N ASN A 335 7.77 -26.61 -3.93
CA ASN A 335 7.11 -27.67 -4.68
C ASN A 335 5.65 -27.80 -4.22
N ILE A 336 4.74 -27.98 -5.18
CA ILE A 336 3.32 -28.22 -4.94
C ILE A 336 2.97 -29.53 -5.63
N GLU A 337 2.41 -30.48 -4.89
CA GLU A 337 1.89 -31.71 -5.47
C GLU A 337 0.74 -31.39 -6.43
N SER A 338 0.83 -31.94 -7.64
CA SER A 338 -0.21 -31.74 -8.65
C SER A 338 -1.31 -32.80 -8.53
N PRO A 339 -2.59 -32.42 -8.57
CA PRO A 339 -3.67 -33.38 -8.76
C PRO A 339 -3.69 -33.89 -10.20
N ILE A 340 -4.20 -35.11 -10.37
CA ILE A 340 -4.54 -35.68 -11.69
C ILE A 340 -5.88 -35.09 -12.13
N ILE A 341 -5.90 -34.37 -13.27
CA ILE A 341 -7.06 -33.63 -13.75
C ILE A 341 -7.59 -34.28 -15.05
N PHE A 342 -8.80 -34.84 -14.98
CA PHE A 342 -9.47 -35.47 -16.14
C PHE A 342 -10.40 -34.51 -16.88
N ASN A 343 -11.12 -33.67 -16.13
CA ASN A 343 -12.14 -32.77 -16.67
C ASN A 343 -11.78 -31.33 -16.34
N TYR A 344 -11.71 -30.45 -17.33
CA TYR A 344 -11.34 -29.05 -17.10
C TYR A 344 -11.75 -28.14 -18.27
N LEU A 345 -11.95 -26.87 -17.95
CA LEU A 345 -12.25 -25.81 -18.89
C LEU A 345 -10.96 -25.22 -19.46
N LYS A 346 -10.92 -24.99 -20.77
CA LYS A 346 -9.93 -24.16 -21.42
C LYS A 346 -10.53 -22.79 -21.66
N PHE A 347 -9.95 -21.78 -21.02
CA PHE A 347 -10.33 -20.40 -21.23
C PHE A 347 -9.61 -19.81 -22.44
N GLN A 348 -10.27 -18.90 -23.14
CA GLN A 348 -9.62 -18.08 -24.15
C GLN A 348 -8.63 -17.13 -23.47
N GLU A 349 -7.36 -17.16 -23.90
CA GLU A 349 -6.37 -16.25 -23.35
C GLU A 349 -6.68 -14.80 -23.74
N ASN A 350 -6.59 -13.92 -22.74
CA ASN A 350 -6.67 -12.48 -22.87
C ASN A 350 -5.50 -11.88 -22.07
N ASN A 351 -4.89 -10.81 -22.57
CA ASN A 351 -3.81 -10.07 -21.90
C ASN A 351 -4.18 -9.57 -20.50
N SER A 352 -5.47 -9.54 -20.15
CA SER A 352 -5.96 -9.13 -18.81
C SER A 352 -5.85 -10.24 -17.76
N VAL A 353 -5.61 -11.49 -18.17
CA VAL A 353 -5.52 -12.63 -17.25
C VAL A 353 -4.08 -12.86 -16.84
N THR A 354 -3.83 -12.89 -15.54
CA THR A 354 -2.56 -13.28 -14.94
C THR A 354 -2.62 -14.76 -14.55
N PRO A 355 -1.90 -15.66 -15.23
CA PRO A 355 -1.88 -17.08 -14.86
C PRO A 355 -1.07 -17.28 -13.57
N ILE A 356 -1.65 -18.00 -12.62
CA ILE A 356 -0.99 -18.38 -11.35
C ILE A 356 -0.46 -19.81 -11.46
N ILE A 357 -1.28 -20.74 -11.96
CA ILE A 357 -0.90 -22.12 -12.26
C ILE A 357 -1.38 -22.44 -13.68
N ARG A 358 -0.48 -22.98 -14.50
CA ARG A 358 -0.78 -23.58 -15.81
C ARG A 358 -0.65 -25.09 -15.73
N LEU A 359 -1.46 -25.78 -16.53
CA LEU A 359 -1.34 -27.22 -16.76
C LEU A 359 -0.22 -27.53 -17.77
N LEU A 360 0.11 -28.81 -17.97
CA LEU A 360 1.15 -29.26 -18.91
C LEU A 360 0.84 -28.88 -20.37
N ASP A 361 -0.44 -28.78 -20.73
CA ASP A 361 -0.89 -28.30 -22.04
C ASP A 361 -0.98 -26.77 -22.14
N GLU A 362 -0.37 -26.07 -21.18
CA GLU A 362 -0.34 -24.62 -21.01
C GLU A 362 -1.71 -23.97 -20.68
N SER A 363 -2.80 -24.72 -20.56
CA SER A 363 -4.08 -24.15 -20.13
C SER A 363 -4.01 -23.61 -18.69
N ILE A 364 -4.75 -22.54 -18.38
CA ILE A 364 -4.72 -21.91 -17.06
C ILE A 364 -5.57 -22.74 -16.10
N PHE A 365 -4.94 -23.28 -15.05
CA PHE A 365 -5.63 -23.98 -13.95
C PHE A 365 -6.19 -23.00 -12.93
N LEU A 366 -5.35 -22.08 -12.47
CA LEU A 366 -5.70 -21.01 -11.54
C LEU A 366 -5.22 -19.69 -12.14
N GLY A 367 -6.13 -18.73 -12.27
CA GLY A 367 -5.82 -17.41 -12.82
C GLY A 367 -6.44 -16.27 -12.01
N GLU A 368 -5.85 -15.08 -12.14
CA GLU A 368 -6.35 -13.81 -11.60
C GLU A 368 -6.69 -12.86 -12.76
N LEU A 369 -7.76 -12.10 -12.60
CA LEU A 369 -8.04 -10.92 -13.39
C LEU A 369 -8.56 -9.79 -12.49
N LYS A 370 -8.31 -8.55 -12.91
CA LYS A 370 -8.86 -7.35 -12.27
C LYS A 370 -10.05 -6.87 -13.08
N LYS A 371 -11.13 -6.50 -12.39
CA LYS A 371 -12.31 -5.87 -12.99
C LYS A 371 -12.67 -4.64 -12.17
N ASP A 372 -12.64 -3.47 -12.80
CA ASP A 372 -12.79 -2.19 -12.11
C ASP A 372 -11.82 -2.09 -10.93
N ASN A 373 -12.34 -1.91 -9.72
CA ASN A 373 -11.57 -1.91 -8.47
C ASN A 373 -11.48 -3.29 -7.82
N GLY A 374 -12.22 -4.27 -8.32
CA GLY A 374 -12.33 -5.61 -7.74
C GLY A 374 -11.38 -6.63 -8.33
N LYS A 375 -11.37 -7.82 -7.72
CA LYS A 375 -10.53 -8.94 -8.11
C LYS A 375 -11.35 -10.18 -8.38
N PHE A 376 -10.96 -10.95 -9.39
CA PHE A 376 -11.58 -12.20 -9.73
C PHE A 376 -10.52 -13.29 -9.88
N LEU A 377 -10.63 -14.33 -9.06
CA LEU A 377 -9.85 -15.56 -9.20
C LEU A 377 -10.74 -16.65 -9.79
N PHE A 378 -10.16 -17.56 -10.55
CA PHE A 378 -10.90 -18.68 -11.09
C PHE A 378 -10.07 -19.95 -11.15
N PHE A 379 -10.75 -21.07 -10.94
CA PHE A 379 -10.26 -22.40 -11.22
C PHE A 379 -10.85 -22.92 -12.53
N ASN A 380 -10.14 -23.83 -13.19
CA ASN A 380 -10.59 -24.42 -14.44
C ASN A 380 -11.28 -25.78 -14.27
N THR A 381 -11.31 -26.33 -13.07
CA THR A 381 -11.91 -27.63 -12.77
C THR A 381 -12.66 -27.57 -11.43
N ALA A 382 -13.63 -28.47 -11.28
CA ALA A 382 -14.39 -28.60 -10.06
C ALA A 382 -13.52 -29.22 -8.96
N PHE A 383 -13.85 -28.96 -7.69
CA PHE A 383 -13.13 -29.54 -6.55
C PHE A 383 -13.63 -30.94 -6.16
N VAL A 384 -14.64 -31.44 -6.86
CA VAL A 384 -15.19 -32.79 -6.68
C VAL A 384 -15.06 -33.58 -7.99
N LEU A 385 -15.01 -34.91 -7.86
CA LEU A 385 -14.77 -35.86 -8.95
C LEU A 385 -16.04 -36.33 -9.66
#